data_AF-A0A554R986-F1
#
_entry.id   AF-A0A554R986-F1
#
_cell.length_a   1.000
_cell.length_b   1.000
_cell.length_c   1.000
_cell.angle_alpha   90.00
_cell.angle_beta   90.00
_cell.angle_gamma   90.00
#
_symmetry.space_group_name_H-M   'P 1'
#
loop_
_entity.id
_entity.type
_entity.pdbx_description
1 polymer ?
#
loop_
_entity_poly.entity_id
_entity_poly.type
_entity_poly.pdbx_seq_one_letter_code
_entity_poly.pdbx_strand_id
1 'polypeptide(L)'
;MDLMRTPVHLPTGGNSWDLLSKWFHEEHDYEWMKLHRSSRAIQPLCRALLGIMSIIFGLTALVKLVGPDAPPTTFGKYLGAIVVVSCFVIAGYWFTRPFPGRRGLIAFAIFADIGLAGAVLMVSDRDSATFGCITFAVSGTYATLFVSAKWLLSHVAWATGVSIVVFVLAFTEGTVDHGTLLARALVLFAAVTLLPVFTHLTWRMMYRDARESDQDPLTGLFNRRGLDAAVSDLFDQARDNALCLAFIVVDIDKFKSVNDAYGHAEGDLVIKRTANRLSTHLGQRAVIGRVGGEEYLAVISGPADVITTVTGGIVQSISDHPDQIRTTVSVGVAIMPTESKAWTGGTSAISVASNAADSMMYQAKAAGGNGFRTTNI
;
A
#
# COMPACT_ATOMS: atom_id res chain seq x y z
N MET A 1 29.95 -1.23 41.25
CA MET A 1 29.82 -1.43 39.79
C MET A 1 28.38 -1.84 39.54
N ASP A 2 27.46 -0.90 39.73
CA ASP A 2 26.01 -1.10 39.58
C ASP A 2 25.59 -0.50 38.24
N LEU A 3 25.30 -1.38 37.29
CA LEU A 3 24.67 -1.01 36.02
C LEU A 3 23.20 -0.72 36.29
N MET A 4 22.89 0.57 36.50
CA MET A 4 21.52 1.07 36.47
C MET A 4 20.88 0.71 35.12
N ARG A 5 20.02 -0.30 35.12
CA ARG A 5 19.08 -0.58 34.02
C ARG A 5 18.09 0.58 33.98
N THR A 6 18.25 1.48 33.01
CA THR A 6 17.20 2.41 32.63
C THR A 6 15.96 1.59 32.25
N PRO A 7 14.79 1.86 32.85
CA PRO A 7 13.56 1.18 32.47
C PRO A 7 13.24 1.56 31.03
N VAL A 8 13.18 0.56 30.15
CA VAL A 8 12.62 0.72 28.81
C VAL A 8 11.15 1.11 29.03
N HIS A 9 10.81 2.37 28.76
CA HIS A 9 9.42 2.79 28.65
C HIS A 9 8.81 2.07 27.45
N LEU A 10 8.18 0.93 27.70
CA LEU A 10 7.26 0.33 26.74
C LEU A 10 6.17 1.38 26.47
N PRO A 11 5.89 1.72 25.20
CA PRO A 11 4.78 2.60 24.87
C PRO A 11 3.54 2.08 25.59
N THR A 12 2.80 2.95 26.27
CA THR A 12 1.53 2.61 26.89
C THR A 12 0.65 1.97 25.83
N GLY A 13 0.52 0.63 25.89
CA GLY A 13 -0.13 -0.15 24.86
C GLY A 13 -1.55 0.37 24.64
N GLY A 14 -1.86 0.80 23.42
CA GLY A 14 -3.23 1.09 23.04
C GLY A 14 -4.09 -0.12 23.35
N ASN A 15 -5.26 0.11 23.97
CA ASN A 15 -6.22 -0.94 24.28
C ASN A 15 -6.54 -1.75 23.01
N SER A 16 -6.62 -3.08 23.08
CA SER A 16 -6.96 -3.94 21.94
C SER A 16 -8.24 -3.52 21.22
N TRP A 17 -9.18 -2.91 21.94
CA TRP A 17 -10.40 -2.33 21.37
C TRP A 17 -10.15 -1.13 20.44
N ASP A 18 -9.15 -0.30 20.75
CA ASP A 18 -8.75 0.82 19.90
C ASP A 18 -8.08 0.32 18.61
N LEU A 19 -7.27 -0.74 18.70
CA LEU A 19 -6.69 -1.40 17.53
C LEU A 19 -7.77 -1.98 16.59
N LEU A 20 -8.76 -2.67 17.15
CA LEU A 20 -9.89 -3.21 16.38
C LEU A 20 -10.74 -2.10 15.75
N SER A 21 -11.01 -1.03 16.50
CA SER A 21 -11.74 0.13 15.99
C SER A 21 -10.99 0.78 14.82
N LYS A 22 -9.68 1.02 14.97
CA LYS A 22 -8.81 1.55 13.92
C LYS A 22 -8.81 0.64 12.69
N TRP A 23 -8.62 -0.66 12.87
CA TRP A 23 -8.64 -1.64 11.79
C TRP A 23 -9.95 -1.62 10.98
N PHE A 24 -11.10 -1.48 11.65
CA PHE A 24 -12.40 -1.45 10.98
C PHE A 24 -12.64 -0.15 10.20
N HIS A 25 -12.14 0.98 10.70
CA HIS A 25 -12.35 2.30 10.09
C HIS A 25 -11.26 2.70 9.11
N GLU A 26 -10.12 2.01 9.10
CA GLU A 26 -9.00 2.29 8.20
C GLU A 26 -9.43 2.23 6.73
N GLU A 27 -9.09 3.29 5.99
CA GLU A 27 -9.31 3.30 4.55
C GLU A 27 -8.39 2.29 3.87
N HIS A 28 -8.94 1.52 2.93
CA HIS A 28 -8.16 0.57 2.17
C HIS A 28 -7.65 1.25 0.90
N ASP A 29 -6.34 1.35 0.77
CA ASP A 29 -5.68 1.95 -0.39
C ASP A 29 -5.65 0.96 -1.56
N TYR A 30 -6.73 0.94 -2.31
CA TYR A 30 -6.88 0.10 -3.51
C TYR A 30 -5.96 0.52 -4.66
N GLU A 31 -5.43 1.74 -4.63
CA GLU A 31 -4.59 2.27 -5.71
C GLU A 31 -3.10 2.09 -5.41
N TRP A 32 -2.70 1.93 -4.14
CA TRP A 32 -1.34 1.53 -3.76
C TRP A 32 -0.88 0.28 -4.52
N MET A 33 -1.74 -0.75 -4.59
CA MET A 33 -1.37 -2.01 -5.22
C MET A 33 -1.25 -1.94 -6.74
N LYS A 34 -1.75 -0.86 -7.36
CA LYS A 34 -1.56 -0.57 -8.79
C LYS A 34 -0.37 0.33 -9.04
N LEU A 35 -0.26 1.40 -8.26
CA LEU A 35 0.60 2.54 -8.56
C LEU A 35 1.98 2.39 -7.94
N HIS A 36 2.09 1.74 -6.79
CA HIS A 36 3.30 1.74 -5.99
C HIS A 36 4.34 0.73 -6.50
N ARG A 37 5.61 1.16 -6.65
CA ARG A 37 6.67 0.38 -7.28
C ARG A 37 6.94 -0.98 -6.64
N SER A 38 6.91 -1.08 -5.30
CA SER A 38 7.15 -2.35 -4.61
C SER A 38 6.07 -3.40 -4.93
N SER A 39 4.88 -2.98 -5.34
CA SER A 39 3.82 -3.88 -5.81
C SER A 39 3.99 -4.29 -7.29
N ARG A 40 4.66 -3.49 -8.13
CA ARG A 40 4.82 -3.79 -9.57
C ARG A 40 5.51 -5.12 -9.82
N ALA A 41 6.45 -5.51 -8.96
CA ALA A 41 7.17 -6.77 -9.09
C ALA A 41 6.27 -7.99 -8.82
N ILE A 42 5.31 -7.88 -7.90
CA ILE A 42 4.44 -8.99 -7.50
C ILE A 42 3.12 -9.02 -8.30
N GLN A 43 2.71 -7.91 -8.89
CA GLN A 43 1.46 -7.82 -9.67
C GLN A 43 1.31 -8.91 -10.75
N PRO A 44 2.31 -9.20 -11.62
CA PRO A 44 2.20 -10.26 -12.61
C PRO A 44 1.97 -11.64 -11.98
N LEU A 45 2.64 -11.91 -10.85
CA LEU A 45 2.49 -13.16 -10.11
C LEU A 45 1.09 -13.28 -9.51
N CYS A 46 0.58 -12.22 -8.84
CA CYS A 46 -0.78 -12.20 -8.31
C CYS A 46 -1.82 -12.42 -9.41
N ARG A 47 -1.66 -11.75 -10.56
CA ARG A 47 -2.55 -11.91 -11.72
C ARG A 47 -2.51 -13.34 -12.26
N ALA A 48 -1.32 -13.92 -12.40
CA ALA A 48 -1.16 -15.29 -12.87
C ALA A 48 -1.84 -16.29 -11.91
N LEU A 49 -1.62 -16.14 -10.60
CA LEU A 49 -2.23 -17.00 -9.59
C LEU A 49 -3.77 -16.89 -9.59
N LEU A 50 -4.32 -15.68 -9.62
CA LEU A 50 -5.77 -15.45 -9.66
C LEU A 50 -6.39 -15.95 -10.98
N GLY A 51 -5.67 -15.82 -12.09
CA GLY A 51 -6.05 -16.39 -13.38
C GLY A 51 -6.09 -17.92 -13.34
N ILE A 52 -5.04 -18.56 -12.82
CA ILE A 52 -4.97 -20.02 -12.65
C ILE A 52 -6.08 -20.51 -11.72
N MET A 53 -6.31 -19.85 -10.58
CA MET A 53 -7.41 -20.19 -9.68
C MET A 53 -8.77 -20.10 -10.38
N SER A 54 -9.00 -19.05 -11.16
CA SER A 54 -10.24 -18.89 -11.93
C SER A 54 -10.42 -20.02 -12.95
N ILE A 55 -9.34 -20.47 -13.60
CA ILE A 55 -9.37 -21.65 -14.49
C ILE A 55 -9.72 -22.92 -13.72
N ILE A 56 -9.09 -23.16 -12.56
CA ILE A 56 -9.36 -24.35 -11.75
C ILE A 56 -10.84 -24.39 -11.35
N PHE A 57 -11.40 -23.28 -10.85
CA PHE A 57 -12.82 -23.22 -10.53
C PHE A 57 -13.72 -23.41 -11.76
N GLY A 58 -13.35 -22.83 -12.91
CA GLY A 58 -14.06 -23.02 -14.18
C GLY A 58 -14.06 -24.48 -14.63
N LEU A 59 -12.92 -25.17 -14.53
CA LEU A 59 -12.78 -26.60 -14.85
C LEU A 59 -13.57 -27.47 -13.87
N THR A 60 -13.51 -27.19 -12.57
CA THR A 60 -14.33 -27.91 -11.58
C THR A 60 -15.82 -27.75 -11.84
N ALA A 61 -16.27 -26.53 -12.16
CA ALA A 61 -17.66 -26.27 -12.52
C ALA A 61 -18.05 -26.98 -13.84
N LEU A 62 -17.14 -27.04 -14.83
CA LEU A 62 -17.37 -27.74 -16.09
C LEU A 62 -17.50 -29.25 -15.87
N VAL A 63 -16.60 -29.86 -15.11
CA VAL A 63 -16.64 -31.29 -14.77
C VAL A 63 -17.96 -31.63 -14.07
N LYS A 64 -18.42 -30.80 -13.12
CA LYS A 64 -19.73 -30.97 -12.48
C LYS A 64 -20.88 -30.84 -13.48
N LEU A 65 -20.82 -29.87 -14.39
CA LEU A 65 -21.88 -29.59 -15.35
C LEU A 65 -22.09 -30.72 -16.37
N VAL A 66 -21.01 -31.41 -16.77
CA VAL A 66 -21.06 -32.56 -17.71
C VAL A 66 -21.11 -33.91 -17.02
N GLY A 67 -20.89 -33.94 -15.71
CA GLY A 67 -20.80 -35.15 -14.90
C GLY A 67 -22.17 -35.70 -14.45
N PRO A 68 -22.16 -36.83 -13.74
CA PRO A 68 -23.38 -37.44 -13.20
C PRO A 68 -24.11 -36.56 -12.19
N ASP A 69 -23.38 -35.66 -11.51
CA ASP A 69 -23.93 -34.69 -10.54
C ASP A 69 -24.36 -33.36 -11.18
N ALA A 70 -24.58 -33.34 -12.49
CA ALA A 70 -25.04 -32.14 -13.18
C ALA A 70 -26.37 -31.64 -12.59
N PRO A 71 -26.60 -30.32 -12.51
CA PRO A 71 -27.83 -29.77 -11.97
C PRO A 71 -29.06 -30.40 -12.63
N PRO A 72 -30.05 -30.89 -11.86
CA PRO A 72 -31.17 -31.64 -12.43
C PRO A 72 -32.13 -30.75 -13.24
N THR A 73 -32.18 -29.46 -12.92
CA THR A 73 -33.06 -28.49 -13.58
C THR A 73 -32.37 -27.83 -14.77
N THR A 74 -33.15 -27.52 -15.80
CA THR A 74 -32.69 -26.75 -16.97
C THR A 74 -32.10 -25.39 -16.56
N PHE A 75 -32.75 -24.70 -15.62
CA PHE A 75 -32.25 -23.46 -15.04
C PHE A 75 -30.87 -23.63 -14.39
N GLY A 76 -30.68 -24.69 -13.61
CA GLY A 76 -29.40 -24.98 -12.97
C GLY A 76 -28.28 -25.27 -13.98
N LYS A 77 -28.58 -25.97 -15.08
CA LYS A 77 -27.60 -26.21 -16.15
C LYS A 77 -27.18 -24.91 -16.84
N TYR A 78 -28.12 -24.00 -17.12
CA TYR A 78 -27.81 -22.68 -17.65
C TYR A 78 -26.96 -21.86 -16.69
N LEU A 79 -27.33 -21.83 -15.41
CA LEU A 79 -26.55 -21.10 -14.40
C LEU A 79 -25.13 -21.66 -14.28
N GLY A 80 -24.97 -22.98 -14.27
CA GLY A 80 -23.66 -23.64 -14.27
C GLY A 80 -22.83 -23.29 -15.51
N ALA A 81 -23.43 -23.30 -16.70
CA ALA A 81 -22.75 -22.90 -17.93
C ALA A 81 -22.29 -21.43 -17.89
N ILE A 82 -23.12 -20.53 -17.35
CA ILE A 82 -22.76 -19.12 -17.17
C ILE A 82 -21.56 -18.99 -16.22
N VAL A 83 -21.54 -19.71 -15.09
CA VAL A 83 -20.41 -19.70 -14.15
C VAL A 83 -19.13 -20.18 -14.82
N VAL A 84 -19.19 -21.30 -15.56
CA VAL A 84 -18.04 -21.84 -16.31
C VAL A 84 -17.48 -20.80 -17.27
N VAL A 85 -18.32 -20.24 -18.14
CA VAL A 85 -17.90 -19.22 -19.12
C VAL A 85 -17.32 -18.00 -18.41
N SER A 86 -17.97 -17.53 -17.35
CA SER A 86 -17.52 -16.36 -16.58
C SER A 86 -16.15 -16.58 -15.95
N CYS A 87 -15.88 -17.77 -15.38
CA CYS A 87 -14.58 -18.13 -14.82
C CYS A 87 -13.45 -18.06 -15.88
N PHE A 88 -13.68 -18.58 -17.09
CA PHE A 88 -12.69 -18.52 -18.17
C PHE A 88 -12.50 -17.09 -18.71
N VAL A 89 -13.57 -16.31 -18.84
CA VAL A 89 -13.49 -14.89 -19.24
C VAL A 89 -12.69 -14.08 -18.20
N ILE A 90 -12.97 -14.27 -16.92
CA ILE A 90 -12.26 -13.60 -15.83
C ILE A 90 -10.80 -14.05 -15.75
N ALA A 91 -10.51 -15.33 -15.99
CA ALA A 91 -9.13 -15.80 -16.12
C ALA A 91 -8.39 -15.07 -17.24
N GLY A 92 -9.01 -14.95 -18.42
CA GLY A 92 -8.47 -14.18 -19.54
C GLY A 92 -8.23 -12.70 -19.17
N TYR A 93 -9.14 -12.09 -18.40
CA TYR A 93 -8.96 -10.74 -17.88
C TYR A 93 -7.71 -10.64 -16.98
N TRP A 94 -7.54 -11.57 -16.04
CA TRP A 94 -6.36 -11.60 -15.17
C TRP A 94 -5.05 -11.70 -15.97
N PHE A 95 -4.98 -12.53 -17.00
CA PHE A 95 -3.77 -12.69 -17.81
C PHE A 95 -3.48 -11.52 -18.76
N THR A 96 -4.51 -10.82 -19.24
CA THR A 96 -4.34 -9.84 -20.33
C THR A 96 -4.48 -8.37 -19.90
N ARG A 97 -5.24 -8.08 -18.84
CA ARG A 97 -5.54 -6.71 -18.43
C ARG A 97 -4.72 -6.26 -17.21
N PRO A 98 -4.40 -4.97 -17.07
CA PRO A 98 -3.72 -4.44 -15.89
C PRO A 98 -4.44 -4.78 -14.58
N PHE A 99 -3.71 -4.73 -13.47
CA PHE A 99 -4.27 -5.04 -12.16
C PHE A 99 -5.50 -4.16 -11.86
N PRO A 100 -6.64 -4.74 -11.46
CA PRO A 100 -7.90 -4.01 -11.33
C PRO A 100 -7.86 -3.02 -10.16
N GLY A 101 -8.71 -1.99 -10.25
CA GLY A 101 -8.90 -1.03 -9.17
C GLY A 101 -9.94 -1.46 -8.16
N ARG A 102 -10.26 -0.55 -7.23
CA ARG A 102 -11.30 -0.76 -6.21
C ARG A 102 -12.55 -1.47 -6.73
N ARG A 103 -13.14 -0.94 -7.81
CA ARG A 103 -14.38 -1.49 -8.39
C ARG A 103 -14.19 -2.92 -8.91
N GLY A 104 -13.07 -3.20 -9.59
CA GLY A 104 -12.79 -4.52 -10.15
C GLY A 104 -12.50 -5.56 -9.06
N LEU A 105 -11.75 -5.17 -8.02
CA LEU A 105 -11.43 -6.07 -6.92
C LEU A 105 -12.68 -6.44 -6.11
N ILE A 106 -13.56 -5.47 -5.85
CA ILE A 106 -14.85 -5.69 -5.18
C ILE A 106 -15.78 -6.53 -6.07
N ALA A 107 -15.88 -6.21 -7.36
CA ALA A 107 -16.73 -6.95 -8.29
C ALA A 107 -16.31 -8.43 -8.38
N PHE A 108 -15.00 -8.71 -8.40
CA PHE A 108 -14.50 -10.08 -8.36
C PHE A 108 -14.80 -10.78 -7.03
N ALA A 109 -14.69 -10.09 -5.89
CA ALA A 109 -15.08 -10.65 -4.58
C ALA A 109 -16.56 -11.09 -4.58
N ILE A 110 -17.44 -10.21 -5.04
CA ILE A 110 -18.88 -10.49 -5.14
C ILE A 110 -19.16 -11.64 -6.10
N PHE A 111 -18.52 -11.64 -7.28
CA PHE A 111 -18.63 -12.72 -8.24
C PHE A 111 -18.21 -14.07 -7.64
N ALA A 112 -17.07 -14.11 -6.95
CA ALA A 112 -16.56 -15.32 -6.31
C ALA A 112 -17.54 -15.83 -5.24
N ASP A 113 -18.02 -14.96 -4.35
CA ASP A 113 -18.93 -15.35 -3.27
C ASP A 113 -20.30 -15.85 -3.76
N ILE A 114 -20.86 -15.19 -4.77
CA ILE A 114 -22.13 -15.64 -5.38
C ILE A 114 -21.92 -16.95 -6.14
N GLY A 115 -20.82 -17.05 -6.91
CA GLY A 115 -20.49 -18.24 -7.69
C GLY A 115 -20.26 -19.47 -6.81
N LEU A 116 -19.49 -19.32 -5.72
CA LEU A 116 -19.23 -20.39 -4.75
C LEU A 116 -20.50 -20.78 -3.99
N ALA A 117 -21.31 -19.82 -3.55
CA ALA A 117 -22.60 -20.12 -2.92
C ALA A 117 -23.52 -20.93 -3.83
N GLY A 118 -23.66 -20.50 -5.09
CA GLY A 118 -24.40 -21.25 -6.11
C GLY A 118 -23.82 -22.65 -6.31
N ALA A 119 -22.50 -22.75 -6.48
CA ALA A 119 -21.82 -24.02 -6.73
C ALA A 119 -21.97 -25.04 -5.59
N VAL A 120 -22.08 -24.60 -4.33
CA VAL A 120 -22.28 -25.48 -3.17
C VAL A 120 -23.76 -25.80 -2.98
N LEU A 121 -24.67 -24.83 -3.09
CA LEU A 121 -26.11 -25.04 -2.88
C LEU A 121 -26.74 -25.92 -3.97
N MET A 122 -26.17 -25.93 -5.18
CA MET A 122 -26.64 -26.74 -6.30
C MET A 122 -26.14 -28.19 -6.27
N VAL A 123 -25.24 -28.55 -5.35
CA VAL A 123 -24.81 -29.95 -5.18
C VAL A 123 -25.97 -30.73 -4.54
N SER A 124 -26.42 -31.77 -5.25
CA SER A 124 -27.51 -32.64 -4.81
C SER A 124 -27.12 -33.45 -3.57
N ASP A 125 -25.88 -33.96 -3.54
CA ASP A 125 -25.34 -34.70 -2.40
C ASP A 125 -24.85 -33.77 -1.28
N ARG A 126 -25.46 -33.89 -0.09
CA ARG A 126 -25.13 -33.03 1.05
C ARG A 126 -23.78 -33.33 1.67
N ASP A 127 -23.31 -34.57 1.60
CA ASP A 127 -21.97 -34.91 2.09
C ASP A 127 -20.92 -34.12 1.29
N SER A 128 -20.99 -34.18 -0.04
CA SER A 128 -20.16 -33.40 -0.96
C SER A 128 -20.34 -31.88 -0.82
N ALA A 129 -21.56 -31.41 -0.54
CA ALA A 129 -21.82 -29.98 -0.34
C ALA A 129 -21.10 -29.44 0.91
N THR A 130 -21.07 -30.21 2.01
CA THR A 130 -20.34 -29.79 3.23
C THR A 130 -18.84 -29.65 2.97
N PHE A 131 -18.24 -30.54 2.17
CA PHE A 131 -16.86 -30.37 1.71
C PHE A 131 -16.70 -29.15 0.81
N GLY A 132 -17.65 -28.91 -0.09
CA GLY A 132 -17.65 -27.75 -0.99
C GLY A 132 -17.53 -26.40 -0.27
N CYS A 133 -18.02 -26.30 0.98
CA CYS A 133 -17.94 -25.07 1.77
C CYS A 133 -16.50 -24.60 2.03
N ILE A 134 -15.49 -25.49 1.99
CA ILE A 134 -14.08 -25.11 2.16
C ILE A 134 -13.60 -24.15 1.08
N THR A 135 -14.24 -24.15 -0.10
CA THR A 135 -13.89 -23.26 -1.20
C THR A 135 -14.04 -21.78 -0.84
N PHE A 136 -14.90 -21.44 0.13
CA PHE A 136 -14.99 -20.07 0.67
C PHE A 136 -13.70 -19.61 1.36
N ALA A 137 -12.85 -20.52 1.85
CA ALA A 137 -11.54 -20.13 2.40
C ALA A 137 -10.61 -19.55 1.32
N VAL A 138 -10.79 -19.95 0.05
CA VAL A 138 -10.02 -19.41 -1.09
C VAL A 138 -10.45 -17.97 -1.38
N SER A 139 -11.75 -17.70 -1.46
CA SER A 139 -12.28 -16.34 -1.58
C SER A 139 -11.99 -15.49 -0.33
N GLY A 140 -11.93 -16.11 0.86
CA GLY A 140 -11.52 -15.47 2.10
C GLY A 140 -10.06 -15.01 2.08
N THR A 141 -9.17 -15.83 1.53
CA THR A 141 -7.76 -15.46 1.31
C THR A 141 -7.65 -14.29 0.33
N TYR A 142 -8.44 -14.30 -0.76
CA TYR A 142 -8.53 -13.15 -1.66
C TYR A 142 -9.03 -11.90 -0.91
N ALA A 143 -10.08 -12.03 -0.10
CA ALA A 143 -10.64 -10.91 0.64
C ALA A 143 -9.63 -10.32 1.64
N THR A 144 -8.87 -11.18 2.32
CA THR A 144 -7.78 -10.78 3.21
C THR A 144 -6.72 -9.95 2.48
N LEU A 145 -6.36 -10.29 1.25
CA LEU A 145 -5.24 -9.63 0.58
C LEU A 145 -5.62 -8.35 -0.16
N PHE A 146 -6.85 -8.27 -0.68
CA PHE A 146 -7.19 -7.30 -1.73
C PHE A 146 -8.39 -6.39 -1.43
N VAL A 147 -9.11 -6.56 -0.32
CA VAL A 147 -10.25 -5.69 0.03
C VAL A 147 -10.18 -5.21 1.48
N SER A 148 -11.06 -4.27 1.82
CA SER A 148 -11.10 -3.67 3.16
C SER A 148 -11.66 -4.63 4.22
N ALA A 149 -11.42 -4.33 5.50
CA ALA A 149 -11.99 -5.05 6.63
C ALA A 149 -13.52 -5.21 6.53
N LYS A 150 -14.23 -4.18 6.05
CA LYS A 150 -15.68 -4.20 5.87
C LYS A 150 -16.13 -5.24 4.82
N TRP A 151 -15.39 -5.36 3.72
CA TRP A 151 -15.67 -6.36 2.69
C TRP A 151 -15.29 -7.77 3.16
N LEU A 152 -14.18 -7.92 3.88
CA LEU A 152 -13.81 -9.19 4.51
C LEU A 152 -14.89 -9.66 5.49
N LEU A 153 -15.38 -8.79 6.37
CA LEU A 153 -16.44 -9.15 7.32
C LEU A 153 -17.76 -9.49 6.61
N SER A 154 -18.06 -8.80 5.50
CA SER A 154 -19.22 -9.12 4.65
C SER A 154 -19.09 -10.51 4.01
N HIS A 155 -17.91 -10.82 3.48
CA HIS A 155 -17.56 -12.15 2.98
C HIS A 155 -17.71 -13.22 4.06
N VAL A 156 -17.13 -13.02 5.23
CA VAL A 156 -17.20 -13.95 6.37
C VAL A 156 -18.66 -14.19 6.78
N ALA A 157 -19.47 -13.15 6.89
CA ALA A 157 -20.89 -13.27 7.21
C ALA A 157 -21.66 -14.06 6.15
N TRP A 158 -21.41 -13.78 4.87
CA TRP A 158 -22.00 -14.49 3.73
C TRP A 158 -21.62 -15.97 3.71
N ALA A 159 -20.32 -16.27 3.71
CA ALA A 159 -19.79 -17.63 3.65
C ALA A 159 -20.24 -18.47 4.85
N THR A 160 -20.27 -17.89 6.05
CA THR A 160 -20.78 -18.55 7.25
C THR A 160 -22.28 -18.81 7.13
N GLY A 161 -23.07 -17.85 6.67
CA GLY A 161 -24.51 -18.02 6.46
C GLY A 161 -24.83 -19.14 5.47
N VAL A 162 -24.16 -19.16 4.33
CA VAL A 162 -24.32 -20.23 3.32
C VAL A 162 -23.90 -21.59 3.88
N SER A 163 -22.77 -21.64 4.60
CA SER A 163 -22.29 -22.88 5.22
C SER A 163 -23.27 -23.40 6.27
N ILE A 164 -23.83 -22.53 7.12
CA ILE A 164 -24.86 -22.91 8.10
C ILE A 164 -26.05 -23.55 7.40
N VAL A 165 -26.55 -22.95 6.30
CA VAL A 165 -27.66 -23.53 5.53
C VAL A 165 -27.32 -24.93 5.04
N VAL A 166 -26.14 -25.12 4.43
CA VAL A 166 -25.70 -26.43 3.91
C VAL A 166 -25.58 -27.47 5.03
N PHE A 167 -25.01 -27.10 6.18
CA PHE A 167 -24.85 -27.99 7.32
C PHE A 167 -26.17 -28.36 7.98
N VAL A 168 -27.11 -27.41 8.09
CA VAL A 168 -28.46 -27.69 8.60
C VAL A 168 -29.17 -28.66 7.67
N LEU A 169 -29.09 -28.47 6.35
CA LEU A 169 -29.67 -29.41 5.39
C LEU A 169 -29.06 -30.81 5.53
N ALA A 170 -27.72 -30.91 5.60
CA ALA A 170 -27.02 -32.18 5.80
C ALA A 170 -27.43 -32.87 7.11
N PHE A 171 -27.60 -32.10 8.19
CA PHE A 171 -28.09 -32.59 9.48
C PHE A 171 -29.52 -33.13 9.37
N THR A 172 -30.43 -32.41 8.70
CA THR A 172 -31.84 -32.82 8.57
C THR A 172 -32.03 -34.04 7.67
N GLU A 173 -31.20 -34.20 6.64
CA GLU A 173 -31.28 -35.34 5.73
C GLU A 173 -30.67 -36.62 6.34
N GLY A 174 -29.86 -36.50 7.40
CA GLY A 174 -29.29 -37.63 8.13
C GLY A 174 -28.31 -38.48 7.32
N THR A 175 -27.74 -37.92 6.25
CA THR A 175 -26.82 -38.62 5.33
C THR A 175 -25.43 -38.82 5.93
N VAL A 176 -25.07 -38.02 6.93
CA VAL A 176 -23.76 -38.04 7.61
C VAL A 176 -23.99 -38.10 9.11
N ASP A 177 -23.16 -38.88 9.81
CA ASP A 177 -23.15 -38.94 11.27
C ASP A 177 -23.01 -37.53 11.90
N HIS A 178 -23.79 -37.26 12.96
CA HIS A 178 -23.83 -35.94 13.59
C HIS A 178 -22.49 -35.53 14.22
N GLY A 179 -21.73 -36.48 14.77
CA GLY A 179 -20.40 -36.21 15.29
C GLY A 179 -19.45 -35.76 14.20
N THR A 180 -19.50 -36.43 13.04
CA THR A 180 -18.75 -36.07 11.84
C THR A 180 -19.13 -34.70 11.30
N LEU A 181 -20.44 -34.38 11.23
CA LEU A 181 -20.92 -33.07 10.82
C LEU A 181 -20.44 -31.96 11.76
N LEU A 182 -20.53 -32.16 13.07
CA LEU A 182 -20.04 -31.19 14.05
C LEU A 182 -18.54 -30.95 13.91
N ALA A 183 -17.73 -32.02 13.79
CA ALA A 183 -16.29 -31.91 13.60
C ALA A 183 -15.94 -31.09 12.34
N ARG A 184 -16.62 -31.35 11.22
CA ARG A 184 -16.43 -30.59 9.97
C ARG A 184 -16.83 -29.13 10.11
N ALA A 185 -17.97 -28.85 10.77
CA ALA A 185 -18.45 -27.49 10.99
C ALA A 185 -17.42 -26.66 11.79
N LEU A 186 -16.83 -27.23 12.83
CA LEU A 186 -15.80 -26.56 13.64
C LEU A 186 -14.55 -26.23 12.83
N VAL A 187 -14.06 -27.17 12.00
CA VAL A 187 -12.90 -26.94 11.13
C VAL A 187 -13.19 -25.87 10.08
N LEU A 188 -14.37 -25.92 9.46
CA LEU A 188 -14.76 -24.92 8.46
C LEU A 188 -14.96 -23.54 9.07
N PHE A 189 -15.54 -23.45 10.27
CA PHE A 189 -15.65 -22.17 10.98
C PHE A 189 -14.26 -21.55 11.18
N ALA A 190 -13.28 -22.34 11.65
CA ALA A 190 -11.91 -21.84 11.79
C ALA A 190 -11.30 -21.40 10.45
N ALA A 191 -11.47 -22.18 9.39
CA ALA A 191 -10.89 -21.92 8.07
C ALA A 191 -11.53 -20.73 7.33
N VAL A 192 -12.85 -20.54 7.46
CA VAL A 192 -13.62 -19.51 6.74
C VAL A 192 -13.72 -18.21 7.55
N THR A 193 -13.68 -18.29 8.88
CA THR A 193 -13.87 -17.11 9.75
C THR A 193 -12.59 -16.70 10.46
N LEU A 194 -12.02 -17.58 11.28
CA LEU A 194 -10.92 -17.19 12.18
C LEU A 194 -9.63 -16.90 11.40
N LEU A 195 -9.26 -17.76 10.46
CA LEU A 195 -8.02 -17.64 9.71
C LEU A 195 -7.99 -16.37 8.82
N PRO A 196 -9.02 -16.04 8.01
CA PRO A 196 -9.02 -14.81 7.21
C PRO A 196 -8.99 -13.54 8.06
N VAL A 197 -9.74 -13.49 9.16
CA VAL A 197 -9.74 -12.33 10.07
C VAL A 197 -8.38 -12.16 10.74
N PHE A 198 -7.81 -13.23 11.27
CA PHE A 198 -6.49 -13.19 11.91
C PHE A 198 -5.39 -12.76 10.92
N THR A 199 -5.35 -13.39 9.75
CA THR A 199 -4.36 -13.05 8.71
C THR A 199 -4.54 -11.63 8.19
N HIS A 200 -5.77 -11.11 8.09
CA HIS A 200 -6.00 -9.72 7.70
C HIS A 200 -5.52 -8.75 8.78
N LEU A 201 -5.76 -9.04 10.06
CA LEU A 201 -5.24 -8.21 11.16
C LEU A 201 -3.71 -8.15 11.12
N THR A 202 -3.04 -9.30 11.04
CA THR A 202 -1.57 -9.35 11.03
C THR A 202 -0.97 -8.76 9.77
N TRP A 203 -1.56 -9.01 8.59
CA TRP A 203 -1.17 -8.39 7.33
C TRP A 203 -1.23 -6.86 7.41
N ARG A 204 -2.32 -6.31 7.96
CA ARG A 204 -2.49 -4.86 8.10
C ARG A 204 -1.52 -4.25 9.10
N MET A 205 -1.20 -4.95 10.19
CA MET A 205 -0.16 -4.51 11.13
C MET A 205 1.21 -4.45 10.46
N MET A 206 1.63 -5.53 9.79
CA MET A 206 2.91 -5.56 9.08
C MET A 206 3.00 -4.51 7.98
N TYR A 207 1.89 -4.28 7.27
CA TYR A 207 1.81 -3.24 6.24
C TYR A 207 1.97 -1.83 6.83
N ARG A 208 1.39 -1.57 8.00
CA ARG A 208 1.55 -0.29 8.70
C ARG A 208 2.98 -0.08 9.16
N ASP A 209 3.58 -1.07 9.80
CA ASP A 209 4.98 -0.98 10.25
C ASP A 209 5.92 -0.76 9.05
N ALA A 210 5.66 -1.42 7.92
CA ALA A 210 6.42 -1.20 6.70
C ALA A 210 6.25 0.23 6.16
N ARG A 211 5.03 0.79 6.16
CA ARG A 211 4.76 2.17 5.72
C ARG A 211 5.33 3.23 6.64
N GLU A 212 5.17 3.05 7.95
CA GLU A 212 5.76 3.95 8.95
C GLU A 212 7.30 3.90 8.87
N SER A 213 7.85 2.73 8.52
CA SER A 213 9.29 2.58 8.26
C SER A 213 9.79 3.33 7.01
N ASP A 214 8.95 3.92 6.18
CA ASP A 214 9.35 4.79 5.06
C ASP A 214 9.22 6.28 5.38
N GLN A 215 8.69 6.63 6.56
CA GLN A 215 8.53 8.00 7.00
C GLN A 215 9.51 8.35 8.13
N ASP A 216 9.84 9.64 8.24
CA ASP A 216 10.52 10.19 9.40
C ASP A 216 9.48 10.48 10.49
N PRO A 217 9.60 9.88 11.69
CA PRO A 217 8.56 9.98 12.72
C PRO A 217 8.43 11.40 13.32
N LEU A 218 9.44 12.26 13.16
CA LEU A 218 9.40 13.61 13.70
C LEU A 218 8.63 14.57 12.79
N THR A 219 8.83 14.45 11.48
CA THR A 219 8.30 15.40 10.48
C THR A 219 7.14 14.85 9.66
N GLY A 220 6.97 13.53 9.58
CA GLY A 220 6.01 12.86 8.70
C GLY A 220 6.42 12.86 7.22
N LEU A 221 7.57 13.45 6.86
CA LEU A 221 8.16 13.38 5.53
C LEU A 221 8.68 11.96 5.25
N PHE A 222 9.09 11.67 4.02
CA PHE A 222 9.82 10.43 3.78
C PHE A 222 11.14 10.42 4.57
N ASN A 223 11.54 9.25 5.06
CA ASN A 223 12.94 9.04 5.45
C ASN A 223 13.77 8.72 4.19
N ARG A 224 15.09 8.52 4.35
CA ARG A 224 15.98 8.23 3.22
C ARG A 224 15.49 7.08 2.33
N ARG A 225 15.03 5.97 2.93
CA ARG A 225 14.55 4.79 2.20
C ARG A 225 13.27 5.09 1.41
N GLY A 226 12.30 5.73 2.06
CA GLY A 226 11.04 6.12 1.41
C GLY A 226 11.25 7.13 0.28
N LEU A 227 12.19 8.06 0.49
CA LEU A 227 12.55 9.09 -0.48
C LEU A 227 13.16 8.48 -1.74
N ASP A 228 14.13 7.58 -1.60
CA ASP A 228 14.80 6.94 -2.75
C ASP A 228 13.78 6.18 -3.63
N ALA A 229 12.80 5.51 -3.02
CA ALA A 229 11.73 4.83 -3.75
C ALA A 229 10.83 5.82 -4.50
N ALA A 230 10.35 6.86 -3.81
CA ALA A 230 9.43 7.84 -4.37
C ALA A 230 10.07 8.73 -5.45
N VAL A 231 11.35 9.08 -5.31
CA VAL A 231 12.12 9.84 -6.32
C VAL A 231 12.29 9.02 -7.59
N SER A 232 12.52 7.72 -7.48
CA SER A 232 12.62 6.87 -8.66
C SER A 232 11.30 6.79 -9.44
N ASP A 233 10.16 6.75 -8.75
CA ASP A 233 8.84 6.78 -9.40
C ASP A 233 8.59 8.13 -10.08
N LEU A 234 8.97 9.24 -9.44
CA LEU A 234 8.89 10.58 -10.02
C LEU A 234 9.81 10.74 -11.24
N PHE A 235 11.00 10.13 -11.20
CA PHE A 235 11.96 10.17 -12.30
C PHE A 235 11.40 9.51 -13.57
N ASP A 236 10.85 8.30 -13.44
CA ASP A 236 10.24 7.61 -14.58
C ASP A 236 9.03 8.40 -15.13
N GLN A 237 8.18 8.94 -14.26
CA GLN A 237 7.03 9.76 -14.67
C GLN A 237 7.45 11.04 -15.38
N ALA A 238 8.47 11.75 -14.88
CA ALA A 238 8.95 12.99 -15.50
C ALA A 238 9.58 12.71 -16.88
N ARG A 239 10.35 11.61 -17.01
CA ARG A 239 10.90 11.16 -18.29
C ARG A 239 9.79 10.90 -19.31
N ASP A 240 8.78 10.11 -18.92
CA ASP A 240 7.72 9.68 -19.81
C ASP A 240 6.81 10.85 -20.25
N ASN A 241 6.73 11.91 -19.43
CA ASN A 241 5.96 13.13 -19.72
C ASN A 241 6.79 14.30 -20.27
N ALA A 242 8.09 14.10 -20.56
CA ALA A 242 9.01 15.15 -21.01
C ALA A 242 9.01 16.40 -20.09
N LEU A 243 9.14 16.19 -18.78
CA LEU A 243 9.23 17.24 -17.77
C LEU A 243 10.66 17.40 -17.23
N CYS A 244 11.00 18.60 -16.78
CA CYS A 244 12.25 18.83 -16.03
C CYS A 244 12.14 18.27 -14.61
N LEU A 245 13.28 17.91 -14.03
CA LEU A 245 13.41 17.62 -12.60
C LEU A 245 14.29 18.67 -11.92
N ALA A 246 13.99 19.00 -10.67
CA ALA A 246 14.93 19.68 -9.79
C ALA A 246 15.12 18.91 -8.50
N PHE A 247 16.38 18.62 -8.21
CA PHE A 247 16.85 18.05 -6.95
C PHE A 247 17.27 19.20 -6.05
N ILE A 248 16.71 19.26 -4.85
CA ILE A 248 16.84 20.38 -3.93
C ILE A 248 17.32 19.82 -2.59
N VAL A 249 18.55 20.17 -2.20
CA VAL A 249 19.08 19.87 -0.86
C VAL A 249 18.93 21.12 0.01
N VAL A 250 18.34 20.97 1.18
CA VAL A 250 18.11 22.03 2.16
C VAL A 250 18.70 21.62 3.49
N ASP A 251 19.49 22.51 4.09
CA ASP A 251 20.05 22.32 5.43
C ASP A 251 19.78 23.55 6.30
N ILE A 252 19.46 23.32 7.58
CA ILE A 252 19.22 24.38 8.57
C ILE A 252 20.55 24.93 9.08
N ASP A 253 20.81 26.21 8.79
CA ASP A 253 22.06 26.85 9.19
C ASP A 253 22.21 26.91 10.72
N LYS A 254 23.40 26.56 11.21
CA LYS A 254 23.78 26.63 12.62
C LYS A 254 22.81 25.88 13.56
N PHE A 255 22.19 24.80 13.08
CA PHE A 255 21.20 24.04 13.86
C PHE A 255 21.75 23.52 15.20
N LYS A 256 23.02 23.12 15.24
CA LYS A 256 23.68 22.74 16.49
C LYS A 256 23.63 23.85 17.55
N SER A 257 23.85 25.11 17.16
CA SER A 257 23.76 26.24 18.09
C SER A 257 22.34 26.45 18.63
N VAL A 258 21.31 26.10 17.87
CA VAL A 258 19.92 26.10 18.38
C VAL A 258 19.75 25.03 19.46
N ASN A 259 20.21 23.81 19.21
CA ASN A 259 20.15 22.73 20.20
C ASN A 259 20.94 23.08 21.47
N ASP A 260 22.13 23.66 21.31
CA ASP A 260 23.01 24.01 22.44
C ASP A 260 22.40 25.14 23.30
N ALA A 261 21.67 26.08 22.68
CA ALA A 261 21.09 27.23 23.37
C ALA A 261 19.68 27.00 23.94
N TYR A 262 18.85 26.20 23.25
CA TYR A 262 17.42 26.04 23.57
C TYR A 262 17.02 24.59 23.88
N GLY A 263 17.95 23.65 23.75
CA GLY A 263 17.71 22.22 23.96
C GLY A 263 17.08 21.53 22.76
N HIS A 264 17.17 20.19 22.74
CA HIS A 264 16.72 19.36 21.63
C HIS A 264 15.21 19.47 21.36
N ALA A 265 14.38 19.68 22.37
CA ALA A 265 12.94 19.83 22.19
C ALA A 265 12.58 21.05 21.32
N GLU A 266 13.29 22.16 21.48
CA GLU A 266 13.11 23.35 20.65
C GLU A 266 13.73 23.16 19.25
N GLY A 267 14.85 22.44 19.16
CA GLY A 267 15.42 22.00 17.87
C GLY A 267 14.44 21.16 17.06
N ASP A 268 13.73 20.23 17.70
CA ASP A 268 12.69 19.42 17.08
C ASP A 268 11.53 20.27 16.54
N LEU A 269 11.15 21.34 17.24
CA LEU A 269 10.14 22.29 16.75
C LEU A 269 10.64 23.09 15.54
N VAL A 270 11.93 23.42 15.48
CA VAL A 270 12.54 24.05 14.29
C VAL A 270 12.51 23.08 13.11
N ILE A 271 12.90 21.81 13.32
CA ILE A 271 12.83 20.75 12.30
C ILE A 271 11.41 20.63 11.72
N LYS A 272 10.39 20.50 12.60
CA LYS A 272 8.99 20.38 12.18
C LYS A 272 8.51 21.59 11.38
N ARG A 273 8.88 22.81 11.80
CA ARG A 273 8.52 24.05 11.10
C ARG A 273 9.16 24.12 9.71
N THR A 274 10.45 23.81 9.60
CA THR A 274 11.16 23.77 8.31
C THR A 274 10.52 22.77 7.37
N ALA A 275 10.24 21.55 7.85
CA ALA A 275 9.55 20.52 7.08
C ALA A 275 8.19 21.02 6.55
N ASN A 276 7.36 21.60 7.42
CA ASN A 276 6.04 22.10 7.05
C ASN A 276 6.11 23.23 6.00
N ARG A 277 7.03 24.19 6.18
CA ARG A 277 7.23 25.29 5.22
C ARG A 277 7.71 24.79 3.87
N LEU A 278 8.67 23.87 3.86
CA LEU A 278 9.17 23.26 2.64
C LEU A 278 8.05 22.51 1.89
N SER A 279 7.23 21.72 2.60
CA SER A 279 6.07 21.04 2.02
C SER A 279 5.02 22.00 1.50
N THR A 280 4.75 23.09 2.21
CA THR A 280 3.76 24.10 1.81
C THR A 280 4.21 24.83 0.54
N HIS A 281 5.49 25.21 0.46
CA HIS A 281 6.06 25.93 -0.68
C HIS A 281 6.12 25.05 -1.94
N LEU A 282 6.57 23.81 -1.82
CA LEU A 282 6.72 22.92 -2.98
C LEU A 282 5.38 22.25 -3.40
N GLY A 283 4.43 22.14 -2.47
CA GLY A 283 3.09 21.60 -2.71
C GLY A 283 3.09 20.12 -3.11
N GLN A 284 1.99 19.68 -3.74
CA GLN A 284 1.78 18.27 -4.11
C GLN A 284 2.69 17.76 -5.25
N ARG A 285 3.50 18.63 -5.86
CA ARG A 285 4.41 18.28 -6.98
C ARG A 285 5.73 17.68 -6.51
N ALA A 286 5.93 17.64 -5.19
CA ALA A 286 7.20 17.35 -4.57
C ALA A 286 7.20 16.02 -3.84
N VAL A 287 8.28 15.26 -4.05
CA VAL A 287 8.67 14.19 -3.14
C VAL A 287 9.70 14.80 -2.19
N ILE A 288 9.41 14.79 -0.89
CA ILE A 288 10.25 15.44 0.13
C ILE A 288 10.60 14.41 1.19
N GLY A 289 11.88 14.33 1.54
CA GLY A 289 12.34 13.49 2.65
C GLY A 289 13.39 14.16 3.52
N ARG A 290 13.42 13.77 4.78
CA ARG A 290 14.48 14.11 5.73
C ARG A 290 15.58 13.04 5.61
N VAL A 291 16.76 13.46 5.15
CA VAL A 291 17.87 12.56 4.84
C VAL A 291 18.96 12.55 5.91
N GLY A 292 19.00 13.58 6.74
CA GLY A 292 19.92 13.72 7.88
C GLY A 292 19.22 14.31 9.12
N GLY A 293 20.01 14.76 10.10
CA GLY A 293 19.49 15.38 11.32
C GLY A 293 18.70 16.66 11.01
N GLU A 294 19.29 17.56 10.26
CA GLU A 294 18.75 18.87 9.88
C GLU A 294 18.66 19.07 8.37
N GLU A 295 18.89 18.00 7.61
CA GLU A 295 19.00 17.98 6.15
C GLU A 295 17.76 17.34 5.49
N TYR A 296 17.29 18.01 4.44
CA TYR A 296 16.17 17.59 3.61
C TYR A 296 16.61 17.48 2.16
N LEU A 297 16.06 16.49 1.46
CA LEU A 297 16.14 16.38 0.02
C LEU A 297 14.71 16.39 -0.53
N ALA A 298 14.46 17.30 -1.47
CA ALA A 298 13.22 17.38 -2.21
C ALA A 298 13.48 17.21 -3.70
N VAL A 299 12.56 16.54 -4.39
CA VAL A 299 12.57 16.43 -5.86
C VAL A 299 11.21 16.86 -6.38
N ILE A 300 11.22 17.80 -7.31
CA ILE A 300 10.03 18.30 -8.00
C ILE A 300 10.13 18.02 -9.50
N SER A 301 8.99 17.78 -10.13
CA SER A 301 8.87 17.69 -11.59
C SER A 301 7.96 18.78 -12.14
N GLY A 302 8.27 19.28 -13.34
CA GLY A 302 7.42 20.24 -14.02
C GLY A 302 8.09 20.92 -15.22
N PRO A 303 7.36 21.84 -15.88
CA PRO A 303 7.92 22.71 -16.91
C PRO A 303 9.10 23.56 -16.37
N ALA A 304 10.05 23.90 -17.24
CA ALA A 304 11.30 24.56 -16.85
C ALA A 304 11.10 25.91 -16.13
N ASP A 305 10.14 26.71 -16.60
CA ASP A 305 9.75 28.01 -16.03
C ASP A 305 9.17 27.85 -14.61
N VAL A 306 8.35 26.81 -14.40
CA VAL A 306 7.80 26.46 -13.09
C VAL A 306 8.92 26.04 -12.15
N ILE A 307 9.84 25.17 -12.61
CA ILE A 307 10.98 24.72 -11.81
C ILE A 307 11.83 25.90 -11.34
N THR A 308 12.15 26.84 -12.24
CA THR A 308 12.98 28.02 -11.91
C THR A 308 12.27 28.94 -10.92
N THR A 309 10.96 29.15 -11.10
CA THR A 309 10.17 30.01 -10.21
C THR A 309 10.08 29.42 -8.80
N VAL A 310 9.77 28.13 -8.69
CA VAL A 310 9.62 27.45 -7.40
C VAL A 310 10.96 27.37 -6.66
N THR A 311 12.05 27.03 -7.36
CA THR A 311 13.37 26.86 -6.74
C THR A 311 13.95 28.19 -6.24
N GLY A 312 13.72 29.29 -6.95
CA GLY A 312 14.18 30.63 -6.55
C GLY A 312 13.53 31.17 -5.27
N GLY A 313 12.32 30.73 -4.92
CA GLY A 313 11.59 31.20 -3.74
C GLY A 313 11.86 30.44 -2.44
N ILE A 314 12.64 29.34 -2.47
CA ILE A 314 12.72 28.38 -1.35
C ILE A 314 13.28 29.02 -0.08
N VAL A 315 14.43 29.72 -0.17
CA VAL A 315 15.08 30.33 1.00
C VAL A 315 14.12 31.29 1.71
N GLN A 316 13.49 32.20 0.96
CA GLN A 316 12.54 33.16 1.51
C GLN A 316 11.34 32.46 2.15
N SER A 317 10.79 31.43 1.50
CA SER A 317 9.60 30.71 1.99
C SER A 317 9.82 30.03 3.34
N ILE A 318 11.08 29.67 3.66
CA ILE A 318 11.44 28.97 4.90
C ILE A 318 11.92 29.95 5.98
N SER A 319 12.75 30.93 5.60
CA SER A 319 13.48 31.79 6.53
C SER A 319 12.76 33.09 6.88
N ASP A 320 11.85 33.59 6.03
CA ASP A 320 11.17 34.88 6.25
C ASP A 320 9.89 34.74 7.09
N HIS A 321 10.05 34.28 8.33
CA HIS A 321 8.95 34.15 9.28
C HIS A 321 9.31 34.76 10.65
N PRO A 322 8.34 35.36 11.36
CA PRO A 322 8.56 36.00 12.66
C PRO A 322 8.61 34.97 13.80
N ASP A 323 9.51 33.99 13.67
CA ASP A 323 9.70 32.94 14.67
C ASP A 323 10.45 33.46 15.90
N GLN A 324 10.13 32.88 17.07
CA GLN A 324 10.85 33.15 18.32
C GLN A 324 12.34 32.74 18.22
N ILE A 325 12.60 31.59 17.58
CA ILE A 325 13.95 31.14 17.21
C ILE A 325 14.08 31.32 15.70
N ARG A 326 14.84 32.33 15.28
CA ARG A 326 15.10 32.61 13.87
C ARG A 326 16.17 31.67 13.34
N THR A 327 15.85 30.95 12.28
CA THR A 327 16.79 30.09 11.56
C THR A 327 16.77 30.42 10.08
N THR A 328 17.92 30.27 9.44
CA THR A 328 18.08 30.37 8.00
C THR A 328 18.37 29.00 7.40
N VAL A 329 18.29 28.89 6.08
CA VAL A 329 18.65 27.66 5.38
C VAL A 329 19.66 27.92 4.27
N SER A 330 20.50 26.92 4.05
CA SER A 330 21.34 26.83 2.86
C SER A 330 20.71 25.85 1.88
N VAL A 331 20.55 26.29 0.63
CA VAL A 331 19.84 25.54 -0.41
C VAL A 331 20.73 25.32 -1.62
N GLY A 332 20.82 24.07 -2.05
CA GLY A 332 21.49 23.66 -3.28
C GLY A 332 20.53 23.00 -4.25
N VAL A 333 20.58 23.39 -5.52
CA VAL A 333 19.70 22.86 -6.55
C VAL A 333 20.48 22.31 -7.74
N ALA A 334 20.11 21.11 -8.18
CA ALA A 334 20.52 20.56 -9.47
C ALA A 334 19.29 20.38 -10.34
N ILE A 335 19.25 21.11 -11.46
CA ILE A 335 18.17 21.03 -12.45
C ILE A 335 18.59 20.06 -13.55
N MET A 336 17.73 19.10 -13.85
CA MET A 336 17.86 18.18 -14.98
C MET A 336 16.84 18.58 -16.05
N PRO A 337 17.26 19.30 -17.11
CA PRO A 337 16.38 19.65 -18.23
C PRO A 337 15.94 18.41 -19.02
N THR A 338 14.87 18.53 -19.80
CA THR A 338 14.38 17.45 -20.70
C THR A 338 15.46 16.91 -21.64
N GLU A 339 16.35 17.79 -22.11
CA GLU A 339 17.42 17.46 -23.05
C GLU A 339 18.69 16.89 -22.37
N SER A 340 18.67 16.69 -21.05
CA SER A 340 19.84 16.23 -20.30
C SER A 340 20.26 14.82 -20.72
N LYS A 341 21.56 14.61 -20.90
CA LYS A 341 22.12 13.26 -21.10
C LYS A 341 21.97 12.39 -19.85
N ALA A 342 21.75 12.98 -18.68
CA ALA A 342 21.56 12.24 -17.44
C ALA A 342 20.34 11.30 -17.50
N TRP A 343 19.31 11.60 -18.30
CA TRP A 343 18.13 10.74 -18.46
C TRP A 343 18.46 9.30 -18.88
N THR A 344 19.56 9.08 -19.62
CA THR A 344 19.98 7.74 -20.05
C THR A 344 20.66 6.93 -18.95
N GLY A 345 21.03 7.56 -17.83
CA GLY A 345 21.76 6.91 -16.73
C GLY A 345 20.89 6.08 -15.77
N GLY A 346 19.56 6.11 -15.90
CA GLY A 346 18.65 5.41 -14.98
C GLY A 346 18.89 5.81 -13.52
N THR A 347 18.98 4.84 -12.61
CA THR A 347 19.19 5.10 -11.17
C THR A 347 20.48 5.87 -10.87
N SER A 348 21.53 5.71 -11.69
CA SER A 348 22.78 6.46 -11.50
C SER A 348 22.57 7.97 -11.67
N ALA A 349 21.65 8.38 -12.55
CA ALA A 349 21.33 9.78 -12.80
C ALA A 349 20.76 10.47 -11.55
N ILE A 350 19.90 9.78 -10.79
CA ILE A 350 19.32 10.25 -9.53
C ILE A 350 20.43 10.54 -8.52
N SER A 351 21.39 9.63 -8.39
CA SER A 351 22.51 9.79 -7.47
C SER A 351 23.44 10.96 -7.87
N VAL A 352 23.73 11.10 -9.17
CA VAL A 352 24.52 12.20 -9.70
C VAL A 352 23.83 13.54 -9.45
N ALA A 353 22.52 13.62 -9.71
CA ALA A 353 21.74 14.83 -9.48
C ALA A 353 21.66 15.23 -8.01
N SER A 354 21.44 14.25 -7.13
CA SER A 354 21.41 14.47 -5.69
C SER A 354 22.76 14.97 -5.17
N ASN A 355 23.87 14.37 -5.63
CA ASN A 355 25.22 14.81 -5.24
C ASN A 355 25.57 16.21 -5.79
N ALA A 356 25.10 16.55 -6.99
CA ALA A 356 25.26 17.89 -7.54
C ALA A 356 24.50 18.94 -6.72
N ALA A 357 23.26 18.65 -6.32
CA ALA A 357 22.47 19.51 -5.46
C ALA A 357 23.11 19.67 -4.07
N ASP A 358 23.62 18.58 -3.49
CA ASP A 358 24.36 18.59 -2.22
C ASP A 358 25.61 19.47 -2.30
N SER A 359 26.39 19.33 -3.37
CA SER A 359 27.56 20.18 -3.64
C SER A 359 27.19 21.67 -3.72
N MET A 360 26.04 22.00 -4.33
CA MET A 360 25.54 23.38 -4.37
C MET A 360 25.13 23.89 -2.98
N MET A 361 24.53 23.03 -2.14
CA MET A 361 24.15 23.39 -0.77
C MET A 361 25.40 23.67 0.08
N TYR A 362 26.43 22.83 -0.03
CA TYR A 362 27.72 23.07 0.62
C TYR A 362 28.36 24.39 0.19
N GLN A 363 28.27 24.76 -1.10
CA GLN A 363 28.73 26.06 -1.58
C GLN A 363 27.92 27.23 -0.99
N ALA A 364 26.60 27.08 -0.82
CA ALA A 364 25.78 28.08 -0.15
C ALA A 364 26.18 28.25 1.32
N LYS A 365 26.42 27.16 2.05
CA LYS A 365 26.96 27.19 3.42
C LYS A 365 28.31 27.90 3.49
N ALA A 366 29.23 27.56 2.61
CA ALA A 366 30.56 28.15 2.56
C ALA A 366 30.53 29.66 2.26
N ALA A 367 29.50 30.14 1.56
CA ALA A 367 29.29 31.55 1.27
C ALA A 367 28.62 32.35 2.40
N GLY A 368 28.46 31.76 3.59
CA GLY A 368 27.91 32.42 4.77
C GLY A 368 26.51 31.96 5.18
N GLY A 369 25.93 30.97 4.48
CA GLY A 369 24.58 30.47 4.71
C GLY A 369 23.49 31.40 4.20
N ASN A 370 22.24 31.14 4.59
CA ASN A 370 21.05 31.90 4.20
C ASN A 370 20.99 32.20 2.70
N GLY A 371 21.17 31.17 1.87
CA GLY A 371 21.50 31.37 0.48
C GLY A 371 21.14 30.19 -0.42
N PHE A 372 21.17 30.47 -1.70
CA PHE A 372 20.78 29.54 -2.77
C PHE A 372 21.91 29.42 -3.80
N ARG A 373 22.19 28.20 -4.26
CA ARG A 373 23.07 27.91 -5.40
C ARG A 373 22.40 26.89 -6.31
N THR A 374 22.61 27.01 -7.62
CA THR A 374 22.00 26.13 -8.61
C THR A 374 23.00 25.71 -9.69
N THR A 375 22.81 24.52 -10.22
CA THR A 375 23.53 24.00 -11.40
C THR A 375 22.56 23.26 -12.33
N ASN A 376 22.92 23.17 -13.61
CA ASN A 376 22.26 22.28 -14.56
C ASN A 376 23.11 21.01 -14.75
N ILE A 377 22.47 19.85 -14.97
CA ILE A 377 23.14 18.56 -15.17
C ILE A 377 22.74 17.86 -16.46
#